data_AF-A0A937VTH4-F1
#
_entry.id   AF-A0A937VTH4-F1
#
_cell.length_a   1.000
_cell.length_b   1.000
_cell.length_c   1.000
_cell.angle_alpha   90.00
_cell.angle_beta   90.00
_cell.angle_gamma   90.00
#
_symmetry.space_group_name_H-M   'P 1'
#
loop_
_entity.id
_entity.type
_entity.pdbx_description
1 polymer ?
#
loop_
_entity_poly.entity_id
_entity_poly.type
_entity_poly.pdbx_seq_one_letter_code
_entity_poly.pdbx_strand_id
1 'polypeptide(L)'
;MEKDQILLRNVRVHNLKNVDLELEKNQLIVFTGVSGSGKSSLAFDTIYTEGQRRYIESLSTYARRHMQDLPKPEADHIEGISPTIAIEQKTTGKNPRSTVGTMTGVYDYMRVLYARVATPHCPVSGKGVSPQSTKQICDKVYAQAQAQRIMILAPFAEEKKGEFKEDISELIRKGYLRARIDGKIVDLSSEISLDGKVSHTIDVIIDRLSADEENKTRLTEGITSALEFGNGIVKIIYVDTEEEALFSQHGYCLESGLSYGPLEPSDFSFNHPSGMCTNCQGLGISQDFDESKIIDPELSISEDCCHIASSYNTVKYGNIYDNLARINHFSVTTPWKDLSDKAKKVFLHGTEAKWTRMLFVHPIKKTRWHEYVQW
;
A
#
# COMPACT_ATOMS: atom_id res chain seq x y z
N MET A 1 -26.29 -4.50 -46.00
CA MET A 1 -26.98 -3.35 -45.39
C MET A 1 -27.02 -3.60 -43.91
N GLU A 2 -26.46 -2.69 -43.12
CA GLU A 2 -26.60 -2.75 -41.67
C GLU A 2 -28.10 -2.71 -41.35
N LYS A 3 -28.61 -3.71 -40.63
CA LYS A 3 -30.00 -3.65 -40.15
C LYS A 3 -30.06 -2.54 -39.11
N ASP A 4 -30.79 -1.48 -39.42
CA ASP A 4 -30.95 -0.28 -38.60
C ASP A 4 -31.85 -0.50 -37.38
N GLN A 5 -32.42 -1.70 -37.25
CA GLN A 5 -33.33 -2.08 -36.18
C GLN A 5 -32.78 -3.25 -35.37
N ILE A 6 -33.12 -3.28 -34.09
CA ILE A 6 -33.04 -4.44 -33.22
C ILE A 6 -34.40 -5.16 -33.29
N LEU A 7 -34.38 -6.41 -33.72
CA LEU A 7 -35.56 -7.24 -33.88
C LEU A 7 -35.58 -8.31 -32.80
N LEU A 8 -36.64 -8.36 -32.02
CA LEU A 8 -36.91 -9.37 -31.00
C LEU A 8 -38.17 -10.13 -31.38
N ARG A 9 -38.09 -11.46 -31.49
CA ARG A 9 -39.25 -12.32 -31.80
C ARG A 9 -39.49 -13.37 -30.74
N ASN A 10 -40.75 -13.47 -30.30
CA ASN A 10 -41.24 -14.42 -29.32
C ASN A 10 -40.34 -14.52 -28.07
N VAL A 11 -39.99 -13.38 -27.48
CA VAL A 11 -39.20 -13.36 -26.25
C VAL A 11 -40.03 -13.86 -25.06
N ARG A 12 -39.48 -14.81 -24.30
CA ARG A 12 -40.13 -15.52 -23.19
C ARG A 12 -39.35 -15.47 -21.87
N VAL A 13 -38.36 -14.60 -21.76
CA VAL A 13 -37.54 -14.48 -20.54
C VAL A 13 -38.41 -14.08 -19.34
N HIS A 14 -38.33 -14.89 -18.27
CA HIS A 14 -39.12 -14.74 -17.04
C HIS A 14 -40.64 -14.72 -17.27
N ASN A 15 -41.29 -13.57 -17.11
CA ASN A 15 -42.74 -13.42 -17.23
C ASN A 15 -43.19 -12.81 -18.57
N LEU A 16 -42.27 -12.65 -19.53
CA LEU A 16 -42.57 -12.19 -20.88
C LEU A 16 -43.40 -13.25 -21.62
N LYS A 17 -44.50 -12.82 -22.26
CA LYS A 17 -45.47 -13.70 -22.92
C LYS A 17 -45.34 -13.62 -24.43
N ASN A 18 -44.33 -14.27 -25.01
CA ASN A 18 -44.07 -14.28 -26.47
C ASN A 18 -44.04 -12.86 -27.05
N VAL A 19 -43.16 -12.01 -26.52
CA VAL A 19 -43.11 -10.60 -26.90
C VAL A 19 -42.33 -10.44 -28.21
N ASP A 20 -42.96 -9.78 -29.18
CA ASP A 20 -42.32 -9.29 -30.40
C ASP A 20 -42.07 -7.78 -30.26
N LEU A 21 -40.87 -7.32 -30.62
CA LEU A 21 -40.51 -5.91 -30.55
C LEU A 21 -39.51 -5.53 -31.64
N GLU A 22 -39.72 -4.36 -32.22
CA GLU A 22 -38.79 -3.73 -33.15
C GLU A 22 -38.34 -2.40 -32.55
N LEU A 23 -37.03 -2.21 -32.44
CA LEU A 23 -36.42 -1.03 -31.82
C LEU A 23 -35.47 -0.37 -32.81
N GLU A 24 -35.66 0.92 -33.04
CA GLU A 24 -34.76 1.72 -33.87
C GLU A 24 -33.42 1.92 -33.16
N LYS A 25 -32.31 1.66 -33.87
CA LYS A 25 -30.98 1.94 -33.33
C LYS A 25 -30.72 3.44 -33.23
N ASN A 26 -29.71 3.81 -32.45
CA ASN A 26 -29.24 5.19 -32.29
C ASN A 26 -30.32 6.16 -31.73
N GLN A 27 -31.34 5.60 -31.06
CA GLN A 27 -32.38 6.35 -30.38
C GLN A 27 -32.30 6.17 -28.86
N LEU A 28 -32.78 7.16 -28.11
CA LEU A 28 -33.02 7.01 -26.68
C LEU A 28 -34.34 6.25 -26.47
N ILE A 29 -34.24 4.94 -26.27
CA ILE A 29 -35.41 4.08 -26.03
C ILE A 29 -35.69 4.01 -24.52
N VAL A 30 -36.93 4.29 -24.13
CA VAL A 30 -37.36 4.25 -22.72
C VAL A 30 -38.39 3.13 -22.53
N PHE A 31 -38.05 2.15 -21.70
CA PHE A 31 -38.99 1.11 -21.26
C PHE A 31 -39.76 1.60 -20.04
N THR A 32 -41.08 1.65 -20.13
CA THR A 32 -41.97 2.12 -19.05
C THR A 32 -43.07 1.10 -18.75
N GLY A 33 -43.68 1.19 -17.56
CA GLY A 33 -44.72 0.27 -17.08
C GLY A 33 -44.64 -0.03 -15.58
N VAL A 34 -45.67 -0.68 -15.05
CA VAL A 34 -45.80 -1.01 -13.60
C VAL A 34 -44.69 -1.93 -13.09
N SER A 35 -44.40 -1.91 -11.79
CA SER A 35 -43.43 -2.83 -11.20
C SER A 35 -43.80 -4.29 -11.52
N GLY A 36 -42.81 -5.11 -11.87
CA GLY A 36 -43.02 -6.50 -12.28
C GLY A 36 -43.56 -6.71 -13.71
N SER A 37 -43.73 -5.65 -14.52
CA SER A 37 -44.26 -5.79 -15.90
C SER A 37 -43.31 -6.46 -16.92
N GLY A 38 -42.12 -6.91 -16.50
CA GLY A 38 -41.13 -7.54 -17.38
C GLY A 38 -40.13 -6.57 -18.04
N LYS A 39 -40.10 -5.29 -17.67
CA LYS A 39 -39.14 -4.30 -18.21
C LYS A 39 -37.69 -4.74 -18.04
N SER A 40 -37.31 -5.14 -16.82
CA SER A 40 -35.95 -5.58 -16.53
C SER A 40 -35.62 -6.88 -17.25
N SER A 41 -36.60 -7.79 -17.36
CA SER A 41 -36.44 -9.04 -18.10
C SER A 41 -36.17 -8.83 -19.58
N LEU A 42 -36.78 -7.79 -20.17
CA LEU A 42 -36.55 -7.43 -21.56
C LEU A 42 -35.23 -6.65 -21.75
N ALA A 43 -34.96 -5.65 -20.90
CA ALA A 43 -33.77 -4.80 -21.04
C ALA A 43 -32.46 -5.50 -20.61
N PHE A 44 -32.45 -6.09 -19.42
CA PHE A 44 -31.25 -6.70 -18.83
C PHE A 44 -31.14 -8.18 -19.21
N ASP A 45 -32.17 -8.97 -18.88
CA ASP A 45 -32.07 -10.43 -19.01
C ASP A 45 -32.17 -10.91 -20.47
N THR A 46 -32.69 -10.08 -21.38
CA THR A 46 -32.76 -10.36 -22.83
C THR A 46 -31.75 -9.54 -23.64
N ILE A 47 -31.95 -8.23 -23.78
CA ILE A 47 -31.16 -7.40 -24.71
C ILE A 47 -29.69 -7.32 -24.26
N TYR A 48 -29.45 -6.95 -23.00
CA TYR A 48 -28.09 -6.86 -22.46
C TYR A 48 -27.39 -8.23 -22.45
N THR A 49 -28.04 -9.27 -21.95
CA THR A 49 -27.48 -10.63 -21.92
C THR A 49 -27.10 -11.11 -23.32
N GLU A 50 -27.98 -10.96 -24.31
CA GLU A 50 -27.69 -11.42 -25.67
C GLU A 50 -26.56 -10.62 -26.34
N GLY A 51 -26.53 -9.30 -26.14
CA GLY A 51 -25.47 -8.46 -26.68
C GLY A 51 -24.11 -8.76 -26.06
N GLN A 52 -24.06 -8.99 -24.75
CA GLN A 52 -22.85 -9.35 -24.05
C GLN A 52 -22.40 -10.77 -24.42
N ARG A 53 -23.31 -11.74 -24.50
CA ARG A 53 -23.04 -13.12 -24.92
C ARG A 53 -22.42 -13.16 -26.31
N ARG A 54 -23.02 -12.50 -27.31
CA ARG A 54 -22.48 -12.42 -28.69
C ARG A 54 -21.11 -11.76 -28.74
N TYR A 55 -20.90 -10.71 -27.94
CA TYR A 55 -19.60 -10.07 -27.85
C TYR A 55 -18.54 -11.02 -27.29
N ILE A 56 -18.83 -11.74 -26.19
CA ILE A 56 -17.93 -12.76 -25.61
C ILE A 56 -17.65 -13.88 -26.62
N GLU A 57 -18.65 -14.31 -27.39
CA GLU A 57 -18.50 -15.30 -28.47
C GLU A 57 -17.61 -14.84 -29.64
N SER A 58 -17.34 -13.54 -29.77
CA SER A 58 -16.37 -13.02 -30.73
C SER A 58 -14.93 -13.01 -30.22
N LEU A 59 -14.72 -13.14 -28.90
CA LEU A 59 -13.40 -13.13 -28.28
C LEU A 59 -12.65 -14.45 -28.50
N SER A 60 -11.34 -14.42 -28.25
CA SER A 60 -10.47 -15.59 -28.34
C SER A 60 -10.93 -16.72 -27.42
N THR A 61 -10.64 -17.97 -27.80
CA THR A 61 -10.96 -19.16 -27.00
C THR A 61 -10.35 -19.10 -25.59
N TYR A 62 -9.19 -18.47 -25.45
CA TYR A 62 -8.53 -18.21 -24.16
C TYR A 62 -9.33 -17.20 -23.31
N ALA A 63 -9.70 -16.05 -23.88
CA ALA A 63 -10.45 -15.02 -23.15
C ALA A 63 -11.80 -15.55 -22.64
N ARG A 64 -12.49 -16.38 -23.43
CA ARG A 64 -13.77 -17.00 -23.03
C ARG A 64 -13.68 -17.88 -21.79
N ARG A 65 -12.54 -18.56 -21.56
CA ARG A 65 -12.36 -19.41 -20.36
C ARG A 65 -12.37 -18.62 -19.05
N HIS A 66 -12.11 -17.32 -19.11
CA HIS A 66 -12.04 -16.44 -17.94
C HIS A 66 -13.26 -15.52 -17.81
N MET A 67 -14.22 -15.61 -18.73
CA MET A 67 -15.45 -14.84 -18.68
C MET A 67 -16.60 -15.72 -18.21
N GLN A 68 -17.55 -15.07 -17.54
CA GLN A 68 -18.77 -15.74 -17.11
C GLN A 68 -19.57 -16.17 -18.34
N ASP A 69 -19.95 -17.44 -18.38
CA ASP A 69 -20.86 -17.91 -19.41
C ASP A 69 -22.25 -17.30 -19.16
N LEU A 70 -22.79 -16.66 -20.19
CA LEU A 70 -24.09 -15.99 -20.12
C LEU A 70 -25.12 -16.90 -20.80
N PRO A 71 -26.20 -17.27 -20.09
CA PRO A 71 -27.21 -18.14 -20.67
C PRO A 71 -27.83 -17.45 -21.88
N LYS A 72 -28.06 -18.22 -22.95
CA LYS A 72 -28.80 -17.72 -24.11
C LYS A 72 -30.22 -17.35 -23.66
N PRO A 73 -30.68 -16.10 -23.87
CA PRO A 73 -32.04 -15.71 -23.52
C PRO A 73 -33.08 -16.52 -24.28
N GLU A 74 -34.21 -16.80 -23.63
CA GLU A 74 -35.30 -17.55 -24.24
C GLU A 74 -36.08 -16.67 -25.25
N ALA A 75 -35.76 -16.84 -26.53
CA ALA A 75 -36.41 -16.15 -27.65
C ALA A 75 -36.27 -16.99 -28.94
N ASP A 76 -37.16 -16.79 -29.90
CA ASP A 76 -37.09 -17.50 -31.18
C ASP A 76 -36.05 -16.87 -32.12
N HIS A 77 -36.06 -15.54 -32.20
CA HIS A 77 -35.13 -14.79 -33.04
C HIS A 77 -34.75 -13.47 -32.39
N ILE A 78 -33.45 -13.19 -32.36
CA ILE A 78 -32.91 -11.90 -31.93
C ILE A 78 -31.90 -11.45 -32.96
N GLU A 79 -32.05 -10.24 -33.48
CA GLU A 79 -31.19 -9.73 -34.54
C GLU A 79 -30.90 -8.24 -34.37
N GLY A 80 -29.77 -7.79 -34.90
CA GLY A 80 -29.39 -6.39 -34.87
C GLY A 80 -28.82 -5.92 -33.53
N ILE A 81 -28.70 -6.77 -32.50
CA ILE A 81 -28.09 -6.39 -31.22
C ILE A 81 -26.59 -6.11 -31.36
N SER A 82 -26.16 -4.92 -30.91
CA SER A 82 -24.76 -4.51 -30.76
C SER A 82 -24.17 -4.98 -29.41
N PRO A 83 -22.84 -4.95 -29.20
CA PRO A 83 -22.27 -5.13 -27.87
C PRO A 83 -22.89 -4.16 -26.86
N THR A 84 -23.38 -4.71 -25.76
CA THR A 84 -24.18 -3.99 -24.75
C THR A 84 -23.39 -3.76 -23.47
N ILE A 85 -23.69 -2.64 -22.81
CA ILE A 85 -23.20 -2.30 -21.46
C ILE A 85 -24.42 -2.02 -20.58
N ALA A 86 -24.50 -2.69 -19.44
CA ALA A 86 -25.51 -2.41 -18.42
C ALA A 86 -24.92 -1.45 -17.37
N ILE A 87 -25.62 -0.35 -17.13
CA ILE A 87 -25.32 0.58 -16.04
C ILE A 87 -26.43 0.42 -15.00
N GLU A 88 -26.15 -0.35 -13.96
CA GLU A 88 -27.08 -0.64 -12.87
C GLU A 88 -26.70 0.14 -11.61
N GLN A 89 -27.69 0.44 -10.76
CA GLN A 89 -27.46 0.93 -9.40
C GLN A 89 -27.06 -0.21 -8.45
N LYS A 90 -26.10 -1.05 -8.86
CA LYS A 90 -25.48 -2.02 -7.94
C LYS A 90 -24.38 -1.30 -7.18
N THR A 91 -24.39 -1.42 -5.85
CA THR A 91 -23.27 -0.95 -5.02
C THR A 91 -22.02 -1.71 -5.44
N THR A 92 -21.07 -1.01 -6.06
CA THR A 92 -19.71 -1.52 -6.29
C THR A 92 -19.14 -1.99 -4.96
N GLY A 93 -18.48 -3.15 -4.96
CA GLY A 93 -17.96 -3.77 -3.75
C GLY A 93 -17.14 -2.81 -2.89
N LYS A 94 -17.24 -2.96 -1.57
CA LYS A 94 -16.51 -2.13 -0.61
C LYS A 94 -15.06 -2.60 -0.52
N ASN A 95 -14.22 -2.19 -1.47
CA ASN A 95 -12.78 -2.27 -1.29
C ASN A 95 -12.30 -0.98 -0.59
N PRO A 96 -11.70 -1.05 0.61
CA PRO A 96 -11.29 0.14 1.36
C PRO A 96 -10.24 0.99 0.63
N ARG A 97 -9.54 0.44 -0.36
CA ARG A 97 -8.58 1.17 -1.20
C ARG A 97 -9.18 1.68 -2.51
N SER A 98 -10.47 1.45 -2.76
CA SER A 98 -11.15 2.04 -3.92
C SER A 98 -11.76 3.37 -3.53
N THR A 99 -11.31 4.43 -4.19
CA THR A 99 -11.83 5.80 -4.05
C THR A 99 -12.53 6.22 -5.33
N VAL A 100 -13.25 7.35 -5.28
CA VAL A 100 -13.84 7.96 -6.49
C VAL A 100 -12.76 8.21 -7.55
N GLY A 101 -11.57 8.66 -7.14
CA GLY A 101 -10.46 8.94 -8.04
C GLY A 101 -9.94 7.69 -8.75
N THR A 102 -9.84 6.54 -8.05
CA THR A 102 -9.41 5.28 -8.68
C THR A 102 -10.51 4.69 -9.55
N MET A 103 -11.77 4.80 -9.15
CA MET A 103 -12.90 4.26 -9.94
C MET A 103 -13.12 5.00 -11.25
N THR A 104 -12.88 6.31 -11.26
CA THR A 104 -13.02 7.15 -12.46
C THR A 104 -11.76 7.18 -13.33
N GLY A 105 -10.65 6.59 -12.87
CA GLY A 105 -9.33 6.69 -13.51
C GLY A 105 -8.67 8.07 -13.39
N VAL A 106 -9.34 9.07 -12.82
CA VAL A 106 -8.79 10.43 -12.63
C VAL A 106 -7.51 10.39 -11.81
N TYR A 107 -7.46 9.54 -10.78
CA TYR A 107 -6.27 9.41 -9.93
C TYR A 107 -5.06 8.90 -10.72
N ASP A 108 -5.26 8.03 -11.72
CA ASP A 108 -4.16 7.54 -12.55
C ASP A 108 -3.49 8.68 -13.33
N TYR A 109 -4.29 9.58 -13.89
CA TYR A 109 -3.79 10.78 -14.54
C TYR A 109 -3.11 11.74 -13.56
N MET A 110 -3.67 11.90 -12.35
CA MET A 110 -3.04 12.72 -11.32
C MET A 110 -1.65 12.21 -10.96
N ARG A 111 -1.46 10.89 -10.79
CA ARG A 111 -0.13 10.32 -10.51
C ARG A 111 0.89 10.67 -11.59
N VAL A 112 0.51 10.55 -12.86
CA VAL A 112 1.37 10.94 -13.98
C VAL A 112 1.66 12.44 -13.98
N LEU A 113 0.64 13.27 -13.75
CA LEU A 113 0.79 14.72 -13.68
C LEU A 113 1.80 15.11 -12.59
N TYR A 114 1.63 14.61 -11.36
CA TYR A 114 2.52 14.93 -10.26
C TYR A 114 3.95 14.44 -10.50
N ALA A 115 4.12 13.22 -11.02
CA ALA A 115 5.45 12.69 -11.33
C ALA A 115 6.20 13.50 -12.41
N ARG A 116 5.48 14.13 -13.35
CA ARG A 116 6.11 14.78 -14.51
C ARG A 116 6.28 16.28 -14.37
N VAL A 117 5.41 16.98 -13.63
CA VAL A 117 5.44 18.46 -13.58
C VAL A 117 5.51 19.05 -12.18
N ALA A 118 5.27 18.28 -11.11
CA ALA A 118 5.30 18.84 -9.77
C ALA A 118 6.74 19.07 -9.30
N THR A 119 6.95 20.14 -8.52
CA THR A 119 8.23 20.39 -7.86
C THR A 119 8.30 19.60 -6.56
N PRO A 120 9.25 18.67 -6.40
CA PRO A 120 9.39 17.92 -5.15
C PRO A 120 9.94 18.81 -4.04
N HIS A 121 9.53 18.53 -2.81
CA HIS A 121 10.00 19.24 -1.63
C HIS A 121 10.57 18.26 -0.61
N CYS A 122 11.63 18.68 0.08
CA CYS A 122 12.25 17.89 1.14
C CYS A 122 11.30 17.78 2.35
N PRO A 123 11.00 16.57 2.85
CA PRO A 123 10.11 16.41 4.01
C PRO A 123 10.70 16.94 5.32
N VAL A 124 12.03 17.11 5.41
CA VAL A 124 12.70 17.60 6.62
C VAL A 124 12.75 19.12 6.65
N SER A 125 13.14 19.77 5.55
CA SER A 125 13.31 21.22 5.49
C SER A 125 12.13 21.97 4.88
N GLY A 126 11.26 21.28 4.15
CA GLY A 126 10.17 21.88 3.38
C GLY A 126 10.61 22.66 2.13
N LYS A 127 11.90 22.69 1.80
CA LYS A 127 12.42 23.39 0.61
C LYS A 127 12.30 22.53 -0.64
N GLY A 128 12.11 23.19 -1.79
CA GLY A 128 12.15 22.52 -3.09
C GLY A 128 13.50 21.82 -3.29
N VAL A 129 13.47 20.58 -3.76
CA VAL A 129 14.69 19.85 -4.12
C VAL A 129 15.12 20.27 -5.51
N SER A 130 16.43 20.43 -5.71
CA SER A 130 17.00 20.81 -7.00
C SER A 130 17.91 19.71 -7.53
N PRO A 131 18.03 19.56 -8.85
CA PRO A 131 19.05 18.73 -9.47
C PRO A 131 20.47 19.09 -8.97
N GLN A 132 21.36 18.11 -8.95
CA GLN A 132 22.79 18.33 -8.70
C GLN A 132 23.62 17.91 -9.90
N SER A 133 24.71 18.64 -10.16
CA SER A 133 25.69 18.23 -11.16
C SER A 133 26.59 17.10 -10.64
N THR A 134 27.10 16.27 -11.55
CA THR A 134 28.10 15.22 -11.25
C THR A 134 29.26 15.78 -10.43
N LYS A 135 29.78 16.96 -10.80
CA LYS A 135 30.89 17.62 -10.09
C LYS A 135 30.54 17.89 -8.62
N GLN A 136 29.36 18.45 -8.35
CA GLN A 136 28.91 18.71 -6.97
C GLN A 136 28.75 17.42 -6.15
N ILE A 137 28.36 16.31 -6.79
CA ILE A 137 28.28 15.01 -6.15
C ILE A 137 29.70 14.53 -5.82
N CYS A 138 30.62 14.51 -6.78
CA CYS A 138 32.01 14.10 -6.58
C CYS A 138 32.69 14.90 -5.45
N ASP A 139 32.55 16.22 -5.46
CA ASP A 139 33.13 17.10 -4.44
C ASP A 139 32.60 16.76 -3.03
N LYS A 140 31.31 16.40 -2.92
CA LYS A 140 30.70 15.98 -1.64
C LYS A 140 31.16 14.63 -1.18
N VAL A 141 31.16 13.63 -2.06
CA VAL A 141 31.66 12.29 -1.71
C VAL A 141 33.11 12.39 -1.25
N TYR A 142 33.94 13.16 -1.96
CA TYR A 142 35.33 13.37 -1.57
C TYR A 142 35.47 14.02 -0.19
N ALA A 143 34.65 15.05 0.10
CA ALA A 143 34.68 15.74 1.39
C ALA A 143 34.19 14.86 2.55
N GLN A 144 33.19 13.98 2.33
CA GLN A 144 32.64 13.11 3.35
C GLN A 144 33.48 11.85 3.59
N ALA A 145 34.06 11.29 2.53
CA ALA A 145 34.77 10.01 2.56
C ALA A 145 36.27 10.15 2.82
N GLN A 146 36.77 11.34 3.18
CA GLN A 146 38.21 11.62 3.21
C GLN A 146 38.98 10.57 4.03
N ALA A 147 39.93 9.90 3.37
CA ALA A 147 40.76 8.81 3.91
C ALA A 147 40.00 7.54 4.36
N GLN A 148 38.74 7.37 3.95
CA GLN A 148 37.94 6.17 4.21
C GLN A 148 37.91 5.26 2.97
N ARG A 149 37.64 3.97 3.20
CA ARG A 149 37.38 3.01 2.12
C ARG A 149 35.90 3.05 1.76
N ILE A 150 35.61 3.16 0.47
CA ILE A 150 34.24 3.20 -0.02
C ILE A 150 33.99 2.16 -1.11
N MET A 151 32.72 1.78 -1.27
CA MET A 151 32.21 1.08 -2.43
C MET A 151 31.23 1.98 -3.16
N ILE A 152 31.39 2.08 -4.48
CA ILE A 152 30.54 2.85 -5.37
C ILE A 152 29.55 1.88 -6.02
N LEU A 153 28.27 2.09 -5.78
CA LEU A 153 27.20 1.24 -6.30
C LEU A 153 26.27 2.05 -7.19
N ALA A 154 25.79 1.43 -8.25
CA ALA A 154 24.79 1.99 -9.15
C ALA A 154 23.53 1.11 -9.13
N PRO A 155 22.34 1.67 -8.85
CA PRO A 155 21.10 0.89 -8.83
C PRO A 155 20.79 0.37 -10.23
N PHE A 156 20.54 -0.93 -10.35
CA PHE A 156 20.10 -1.59 -11.58
C PHE A 156 18.59 -1.88 -11.57
N ALA A 157 18.12 -2.43 -10.45
CA ALA A 157 16.70 -2.72 -10.23
C ALA A 157 16.33 -2.45 -8.77
N GLU A 158 15.21 -1.77 -8.53
CA GLU A 158 14.70 -1.50 -7.19
C GLU A 158 13.28 -2.06 -7.06
N GLU A 159 13.09 -2.99 -6.13
CA GLU A 159 11.81 -3.68 -5.85
C GLU A 159 11.10 -4.26 -7.09
N LYS A 160 11.86 -4.70 -8.10
CA LYS A 160 11.30 -5.27 -9.33
C LYS A 160 11.14 -6.78 -9.23
N LYS A 161 10.00 -7.30 -9.69
CA LYS A 161 9.76 -8.75 -9.77
C LYS A 161 10.41 -9.34 -11.02
N GLY A 162 11.13 -10.45 -10.86
CA GLY A 162 11.76 -11.14 -11.98
C GLY A 162 12.88 -12.08 -11.57
N GLU A 163 13.25 -12.99 -12.47
CA GLU A 163 14.40 -13.90 -12.25
C GLU A 163 15.74 -13.26 -12.63
N PHE A 164 15.73 -12.17 -13.41
CA PHE A 164 16.90 -11.40 -13.87
C PHE A 164 18.04 -12.21 -14.53
N LYS A 165 17.79 -13.43 -15.00
CA LYS A 165 18.83 -14.29 -15.59
C LYS A 165 19.51 -13.68 -16.82
N GLU A 166 18.71 -13.12 -17.73
CA GLU A 166 19.22 -12.46 -18.94
C GLU A 166 19.95 -11.16 -18.58
N ASP A 167 19.39 -10.37 -17.67
CA ASP A 167 19.99 -9.13 -17.17
C ASP A 167 21.36 -9.38 -16.52
N ILE A 168 21.46 -10.35 -15.61
CA ILE A 168 22.73 -10.74 -14.96
C ILE A 168 23.75 -11.19 -16.00
N SER A 169 23.33 -11.96 -17.00
CA SER A 169 24.21 -12.38 -18.09
C SER A 169 24.72 -11.19 -18.91
N GLU A 170 23.89 -10.17 -19.12
CA GLU A 170 24.29 -8.92 -19.78
C GLU A 170 25.27 -8.11 -18.93
N LEU A 171 25.05 -8.03 -17.61
CA LEU A 171 25.97 -7.36 -16.68
C LEU A 171 27.36 -7.97 -16.70
N ILE A 172 27.45 -9.31 -16.71
CA ILE A 172 28.73 -10.03 -16.82
C ILE A 172 29.40 -9.72 -18.17
N ARG A 173 28.64 -9.69 -19.27
CA ARG A 173 29.18 -9.33 -20.60
C ARG A 173 29.71 -7.90 -20.65
N LYS A 174 29.10 -6.97 -19.89
CA LYS A 174 29.58 -5.59 -19.72
C LYS A 174 30.77 -5.48 -18.76
N GLY A 175 31.20 -6.58 -18.13
CA GLY A 175 32.38 -6.64 -17.26
C GLY A 175 32.08 -6.43 -15.77
N TYR A 176 30.81 -6.35 -15.37
CA TYR A 176 30.46 -6.25 -13.96
C TYR A 176 30.48 -7.64 -13.32
N LEU A 177 31.34 -7.81 -12.33
CA LEU A 177 31.56 -9.11 -11.65
C LEU A 177 30.88 -9.18 -10.28
N ARG A 178 30.47 -8.05 -9.69
CA ARG A 178 29.87 -8.02 -8.36
C ARG A 178 28.65 -7.13 -8.32
N ALA A 179 27.65 -7.58 -7.57
CA ALA A 179 26.45 -6.80 -7.27
C ALA A 179 26.03 -7.04 -5.83
N ARG A 180 25.27 -6.11 -5.26
CA ARG A 180 24.51 -6.27 -4.04
C ARG A 180 23.08 -6.65 -4.42
N ILE A 181 22.67 -7.88 -4.10
CA ILE A 181 21.31 -8.38 -4.35
C ILE A 181 20.65 -8.60 -2.99
N ASP A 182 19.50 -7.95 -2.77
CA ASP A 182 18.72 -8.02 -1.52
C ASP A 182 19.60 -7.83 -0.26
N GLY A 183 20.50 -6.84 -0.33
CA GLY A 183 21.43 -6.48 0.75
C GLY A 183 22.70 -7.33 0.85
N LYS A 184 22.82 -8.42 0.07
CA LYS A 184 24.02 -9.28 0.09
C LYS A 184 24.91 -9.04 -1.12
N ILE A 185 26.20 -8.85 -0.88
CA ILE A 185 27.19 -8.76 -1.96
C ILE A 185 27.44 -10.17 -2.52
N VAL A 186 27.22 -10.33 -3.81
CA VAL A 186 27.38 -11.59 -4.53
C VAL A 186 28.31 -11.41 -5.74
N ASP A 187 28.98 -12.49 -6.10
CA ASP A 187 29.74 -12.58 -7.34
C ASP A 187 28.79 -13.00 -8.47
N LEU A 188 28.65 -12.16 -9.50
CA LEU A 188 27.75 -12.38 -10.62
C LEU A 188 28.16 -13.60 -11.47
N SER A 189 29.43 -14.04 -11.40
CA SER A 189 29.90 -15.23 -12.11
C SER A 189 29.47 -16.55 -11.47
N SER A 190 28.91 -16.51 -10.25
CA SER A 190 28.36 -17.67 -9.57
C SER A 190 26.94 -18.02 -10.04
N GLU A 191 26.45 -19.23 -9.75
CA GLU A 191 25.04 -19.57 -10.02
C GLU A 191 24.11 -18.75 -9.11
N ILE A 192 23.47 -17.73 -9.70
CA ILE A 192 22.45 -16.90 -9.05
C ILE A 192 21.07 -17.31 -9.56
N SER A 193 20.18 -17.68 -8.64
CA SER A 193 18.79 -17.99 -8.95
C SER A 193 17.87 -17.12 -8.08
N LEU A 194 17.12 -16.22 -8.72
CA LEU A 194 16.13 -15.36 -8.09
C LEU A 194 14.71 -15.87 -8.37
N ASP A 195 13.78 -15.64 -7.44
CA ASP A 195 12.38 -16.05 -7.60
C ASP A 195 11.61 -15.00 -8.40
N GLY A 196 11.16 -15.36 -9.61
CA GLY A 196 10.42 -14.44 -10.48
C GLY A 196 9.10 -13.89 -9.91
N LYS A 197 8.57 -14.47 -8.81
CA LYS A 197 7.35 -14.00 -8.15
C LYS A 197 7.60 -12.93 -7.09
N VAL A 198 8.83 -12.81 -6.61
CA VAL A 198 9.24 -11.91 -5.52
C VAL A 198 9.93 -10.68 -6.11
N SER A 199 9.80 -9.54 -5.43
CA SER A 199 10.50 -8.31 -5.77
C SER A 199 11.94 -8.36 -5.25
N HIS A 200 12.90 -8.01 -6.09
CA HIS A 200 14.32 -7.99 -5.76
C HIS A 200 14.90 -6.59 -5.96
N THR A 201 15.95 -6.28 -5.19
CA THR A 201 16.75 -5.06 -5.35
C THR A 201 18.18 -5.43 -5.69
N ILE A 202 18.68 -4.88 -6.80
CA ILE A 202 19.99 -5.18 -7.38
C ILE A 202 20.75 -3.86 -7.58
N ASP A 203 21.87 -3.70 -6.87
CA ASP A 203 22.83 -2.62 -7.08
C ASP A 203 24.14 -3.19 -7.63
N VAL A 204 24.65 -2.68 -8.75
CA VAL A 204 25.92 -3.12 -9.32
C VAL A 204 27.07 -2.40 -8.65
N ILE A 205 28.13 -3.13 -8.26
CA ILE A 205 29.33 -2.53 -7.69
C ILE A 205 30.23 -2.07 -8.84
N ILE A 206 30.40 -0.75 -8.96
CA ILE A 206 31.17 -0.11 -10.03
C ILE A 206 32.65 -0.05 -9.66
N ASP A 207 32.97 0.39 -8.45
CA ASP A 207 34.35 0.47 -7.98
C ASP A 207 34.44 0.33 -6.45
N ARG A 208 35.64 -0.01 -5.96
CA ARG A 208 36.01 -0.04 -4.55
C ARG A 208 37.40 0.55 -4.38
N LEU A 209 37.51 1.64 -3.64
CA LEU A 209 38.75 2.40 -3.49
C LEU A 209 38.80 3.16 -2.16
N SER A 210 39.99 3.64 -1.78
CA SER A 210 40.15 4.62 -0.71
C SER A 210 39.96 6.04 -1.27
N ALA A 211 39.18 6.87 -0.59
CA ALA A 211 38.95 8.25 -0.98
C ALA A 211 40.10 9.15 -0.46
N ASP A 212 41.27 9.01 -1.09
CA ASP A 212 42.48 9.81 -0.86
C ASP A 212 42.81 10.68 -2.09
N GLU A 213 43.78 11.61 -1.96
CA GLU A 213 44.17 12.50 -3.07
C GLU A 213 44.74 11.72 -4.28
N GLU A 214 45.35 10.56 -4.06
CA GLU A 214 45.92 9.73 -5.13
C GLU A 214 44.81 9.12 -6.00
N ASN A 215 43.72 8.65 -5.39
CA ASN A 215 42.59 8.05 -6.08
C ASN A 215 41.51 9.05 -6.51
N LYS A 216 41.71 10.36 -6.36
CA LYS A 216 40.71 11.38 -6.65
C LYS A 216 40.17 11.35 -8.08
N THR A 217 41.04 11.12 -9.06
CA THR A 217 40.63 10.97 -10.48
C THR A 217 39.78 9.72 -10.67
N ARG A 218 40.22 8.58 -10.10
CA ARG A 218 39.51 7.29 -10.16
C ARG A 218 38.15 7.35 -9.45
N LEU A 219 38.07 8.04 -8.31
CA LEU A 219 36.81 8.31 -7.61
C LEU A 219 35.83 9.06 -8.52
N THR A 220 36.32 10.11 -9.20
CA THR A 220 35.50 10.92 -10.10
C THR A 220 34.99 10.08 -11.28
N GLU A 221 35.86 9.26 -11.89
CA GLU A 221 35.48 8.34 -12.97
C GLU A 221 34.48 7.27 -12.51
N GLY A 222 34.71 6.68 -11.34
CA GLY A 222 33.82 5.68 -10.74
C GLY A 222 32.44 6.23 -10.42
N ILE A 223 32.36 7.43 -9.82
CA ILE A 223 31.09 8.12 -9.55
C ILE A 223 30.39 8.49 -10.87
N THR A 224 31.12 8.98 -11.87
CA THR A 224 30.55 9.35 -13.16
C THR A 224 29.96 8.13 -13.86
N SER A 225 30.71 7.02 -13.92
CA SER A 225 30.26 5.74 -14.47
C SER A 225 29.05 5.19 -13.72
N ALA A 226 29.04 5.30 -12.38
CA ALA A 226 27.92 4.87 -11.56
C ALA A 226 26.65 5.71 -11.80
N LEU A 227 26.80 7.03 -11.93
CA LEU A 227 25.69 7.92 -12.26
C LEU A 227 25.16 7.65 -13.67
N GLU A 228 26.01 7.39 -14.67
CA GLU A 228 25.57 7.04 -16.02
C GLU A 228 24.81 5.70 -16.02
N PHE A 229 25.34 4.68 -15.35
CA PHE A 229 24.71 3.37 -15.26
C PHE A 229 23.39 3.41 -14.45
N GLY A 230 23.39 4.11 -13.32
CA GLY A 230 22.29 4.22 -12.37
C GLY A 230 21.26 5.30 -12.73
N ASN A 231 21.26 5.80 -13.97
CA ASN A 231 20.38 6.86 -14.46
C ASN A 231 20.33 8.09 -13.54
N GLY A 232 21.49 8.58 -13.12
CA GLY A 232 21.67 9.75 -12.27
C GLY A 232 21.65 9.47 -10.76
N ILE A 233 21.63 8.20 -10.34
CA ILE A 233 21.72 7.80 -8.92
C ILE A 233 23.02 7.03 -8.67
N VAL A 234 23.67 7.32 -7.55
CA VAL A 234 24.80 6.56 -7.02
C VAL A 234 24.63 6.36 -5.52
N LYS A 235 24.93 5.16 -5.04
CA LYS A 235 24.95 4.80 -3.62
C LYS A 235 26.40 4.57 -3.22
N ILE A 236 26.81 5.20 -2.12
CA ILE A 236 28.15 5.05 -1.54
C ILE A 236 28.01 4.29 -0.22
N ILE A 237 28.71 3.16 -0.10
CA ILE A 237 28.84 2.44 1.17
C ILE A 237 30.22 2.74 1.75
N TYR A 238 30.23 3.25 2.97
CA TYR A 238 31.45 3.44 3.76
C TYR A 238 31.81 2.12 4.42
N VAL A 239 32.93 1.50 3.99
CA VAL A 239 33.27 0.12 4.36
C VAL A 239 33.52 -0.05 5.85
N ASP A 240 34.04 0.99 6.51
CA ASP A 240 34.44 0.92 7.92
C ASP A 240 33.26 1.14 8.88
N THR A 241 32.24 1.90 8.48
CA THR A 241 31.04 2.18 9.30
C THR A 241 29.81 1.40 8.86
N GLU A 242 29.84 0.77 7.68
CA GLU A 242 28.70 0.16 6.99
C GLU A 242 27.54 1.15 6.73
N GLU A 243 27.79 2.46 6.85
CA GLU A 243 26.82 3.49 6.53
C GLU A 243 26.65 3.64 5.01
N GLU A 244 25.42 3.95 4.58
CA GLU A 244 25.08 4.16 3.18
C GLU A 244 24.62 5.61 2.96
N ALA A 245 25.17 6.24 1.93
CA ALA A 245 24.76 7.55 1.46
C ALA A 245 24.28 7.47 0.01
N LEU A 246 23.10 8.04 -0.25
CA LEU A 246 22.54 8.17 -1.60
C LEU A 246 22.84 9.56 -2.15
N PHE A 247 23.30 9.60 -3.40
CA PHE A 247 23.48 10.82 -4.18
C PHE A 247 22.69 10.73 -5.48
N SER A 248 22.10 11.84 -5.89
CA SER A 248 21.19 11.88 -7.02
C SER A 248 21.33 13.18 -7.81
N GLN A 249 21.32 13.05 -9.13
CA GLN A 249 21.20 14.18 -10.04
C GLN A 249 19.78 14.74 -10.12
N HIS A 250 18.77 13.99 -9.66
CA HIS A 250 17.36 14.36 -9.80
C HIS A 250 16.90 15.34 -8.73
N GLY A 251 17.25 15.07 -7.48
CA GLY A 251 16.76 15.85 -6.35
C GLY A 251 17.74 15.85 -5.20
N TYR A 252 18.04 17.04 -4.70
CA TYR A 252 18.84 17.24 -3.51
C TYR A 252 18.36 18.46 -2.73
N CYS A 253 18.43 18.35 -1.40
CA CYS A 253 18.16 19.46 -0.50
C CYS A 253 19.44 19.92 0.20
N LEU A 254 19.79 21.19 0.00
CA LEU A 254 20.96 21.82 0.64
C LEU A 254 20.86 21.90 2.17
N GLU A 255 19.66 22.15 2.71
CA GLU A 255 19.47 22.34 4.15
C GLU A 255 19.52 21.02 4.92
N SER A 256 18.87 19.97 4.41
CA SER A 256 18.88 18.66 5.08
C SER A 256 20.08 17.80 4.71
N GLY A 257 20.77 18.13 3.61
CA GLY A 257 21.87 17.33 3.08
C GLY A 257 21.44 16.05 2.38
N LEU A 258 20.13 15.84 2.18
CA LEU A 258 19.57 14.60 1.65
C LEU A 258 19.39 14.65 0.12
N SER A 259 19.64 13.52 -0.53
CA SER A 259 19.37 13.30 -1.95
C SER A 259 18.12 12.43 -2.11
N TYR A 260 17.42 12.61 -3.24
CA TYR A 260 16.17 11.93 -3.57
C TYR A 260 16.25 11.40 -5.01
N GLY A 261 15.74 10.20 -5.23
CA GLY A 261 15.56 9.64 -6.58
C GLY A 261 14.54 10.44 -7.40
N PRO A 262 14.37 10.10 -8.69
CA PRO A 262 13.28 10.64 -9.49
C PRO A 262 11.94 10.15 -8.93
N LEU A 263 10.91 10.97 -9.04
CA LEU A 263 9.55 10.57 -8.68
C LEU A 263 8.87 9.92 -9.87
N GLU A 264 8.36 8.72 -9.68
CA GLU A 264 7.59 7.97 -10.66
C GLU A 264 6.09 7.96 -10.29
N PRO A 265 5.18 7.71 -11.25
CA PRO A 265 3.75 7.65 -10.97
C PRO A 265 3.37 6.62 -9.87
N SER A 266 4.17 5.56 -9.70
CA SER A 266 3.99 4.58 -8.62
C SER A 266 4.14 5.18 -7.22
N ASP A 267 4.97 6.21 -7.06
CA ASP A 267 5.24 6.84 -5.76
C ASP A 267 4.06 7.69 -5.28
N PHE A 268 3.18 8.06 -6.21
CA PHE A 268 1.90 8.69 -5.91
C PHE A 268 0.77 7.67 -5.77
N SER A 269 1.07 6.37 -5.77
CA SER A 269 0.06 5.32 -5.64
C SER A 269 0.01 4.77 -4.22
N PHE A 270 -1.04 5.07 -3.48
CA PHE A 270 -1.28 4.44 -2.16
C PHE A 270 -1.56 2.92 -2.25
N ASN A 271 -1.73 2.39 -3.47
CA ASN A 271 -1.84 0.95 -3.71
C ASN A 271 -0.50 0.27 -4.01
N HIS A 272 0.58 1.04 -4.19
CA HIS A 272 1.92 0.53 -4.49
C HIS A 272 2.83 0.68 -3.26
N PRO A 273 3.73 -0.28 -2.96
CA PRO A 273 4.67 -0.19 -1.83
C PRO A 273 5.44 1.13 -1.77
N SER A 274 5.94 1.62 -2.90
CA SER A 274 6.71 2.86 -2.95
C SER A 274 5.91 4.12 -2.58
N GLY A 275 4.59 4.12 -2.79
CA GLY A 275 3.71 5.28 -2.53
C GLY A 275 2.77 5.11 -1.34
N MET A 276 2.77 3.95 -0.68
CA MET A 276 1.88 3.70 0.45
C MET A 276 2.48 4.23 1.75
N CYS A 277 1.63 4.85 2.58
CA CYS A 277 2.00 5.18 3.94
C CYS A 277 2.37 3.90 4.71
N THR A 278 3.54 3.88 5.36
CA THR A 278 4.04 2.72 6.11
C THR A 278 3.20 2.40 7.35
N ASN A 279 2.54 3.40 7.94
CA ASN A 279 1.71 3.21 9.12
C ASN A 279 0.35 2.56 8.78
N CYS A 280 -0.37 3.09 7.78
CA CYS A 280 -1.70 2.60 7.42
C CYS A 280 -1.71 1.68 6.19
N GLN A 281 -0.54 1.40 5.61
CA GLN A 281 -0.39 0.56 4.40
C GLN A 281 -1.31 1.03 3.27
N GLY A 282 -1.36 2.36 3.07
CA GLY A 282 -2.16 2.99 2.02
C GLY A 282 -3.68 3.00 2.23
N LEU A 283 -4.18 2.58 3.39
CA LEU A 283 -5.62 2.62 3.69
C LEU A 283 -6.13 4.03 4.03
N GLY A 284 -5.25 4.92 4.47
CA GLY A 284 -5.61 6.27 4.93
C GLY A 284 -6.36 6.29 6.28
N ILE A 285 -6.60 5.13 6.88
CA ILE A 285 -7.26 4.97 8.18
C ILE A 285 -6.39 4.10 9.09
N SER A 286 -6.33 4.46 10.37
CA SER A 286 -5.84 3.62 11.46
C SER A 286 -6.99 3.35 12.41
N GLN A 287 -7.10 2.11 12.88
CA GLN A 287 -8.06 1.76 13.91
C GLN A 287 -7.37 1.91 15.26
N ASP A 288 -7.92 2.76 16.11
CA ASP A 288 -7.46 2.95 17.47
C ASP A 288 -8.66 3.06 18.40
N PHE A 289 -8.42 2.92 19.70
CA PHE A 289 -9.44 3.08 20.70
C PHE A 289 -9.75 4.56 20.93
N ASP A 290 -11.03 4.89 20.91
CA ASP A 290 -11.52 6.22 21.26
C ASP A 290 -11.84 6.21 22.77
N GLU A 291 -10.97 6.81 23.58
CA GLU A 291 -11.10 6.86 25.03
C GLU A 291 -12.49 7.40 25.46
N SER A 292 -13.03 8.36 24.72
CA SER A 292 -14.33 8.97 25.03
C SER A 292 -15.52 8.01 24.84
N LYS A 293 -15.35 6.95 24.06
CA LYS A 293 -16.38 5.93 23.81
C LYS A 293 -16.23 4.70 24.67
N ILE A 294 -15.03 4.45 25.19
CA ILE A 294 -14.78 3.30 26.06
C ILE A 294 -14.87 3.66 27.54
N ILE A 295 -14.73 4.93 27.91
CA ILE A 295 -14.76 5.38 29.30
C ILE A 295 -15.97 6.27 29.59
N ASP A 296 -16.75 5.90 30.59
CA ASP A 296 -17.75 6.77 31.20
C ASP A 296 -17.08 7.68 32.24
N PRO A 297 -17.07 9.02 32.03
CA PRO A 297 -16.40 9.96 32.94
C PRO A 297 -17.06 10.06 34.32
N GLU A 298 -18.34 9.67 34.45
CA GLU A 298 -19.10 9.79 35.70
C GLU A 298 -18.90 8.59 36.63
N LEU A 299 -18.50 7.44 36.09
CA LEU A 299 -18.26 6.22 36.87
C LEU A 299 -16.84 6.16 37.40
N SER A 300 -16.65 5.48 38.52
CA SER A 300 -15.33 5.14 39.07
C SER A 300 -14.79 3.81 38.53
N ILE A 301 -13.51 3.52 38.76
CA ILE A 301 -12.91 2.22 38.37
C ILE A 301 -13.64 1.06 39.07
N SER A 302 -14.08 1.24 40.31
CA SER A 302 -14.86 0.23 41.04
C SER A 302 -16.28 0.02 40.52
N GLU A 303 -16.79 0.98 39.74
CA GLU A 303 -18.11 0.92 39.08
C GLU A 303 -17.98 0.53 37.60
N ASP A 304 -16.83 0.00 37.18
CA ASP A 304 -16.55 -0.44 35.82
C ASP A 304 -16.65 0.69 34.78
N CYS A 305 -16.02 1.85 35.05
CA CYS A 305 -16.03 3.00 34.15
C CYS A 305 -15.48 2.75 32.74
N CYS A 306 -14.72 1.69 32.51
CA CYS A 306 -14.16 1.34 31.19
C CYS A 306 -14.83 0.10 30.61
N HIS A 307 -15.57 0.25 29.51
CA HIS A 307 -16.41 -0.78 28.90
C HIS A 307 -15.64 -1.98 28.32
N ILE A 308 -14.36 -1.80 27.99
CA ILE A 308 -13.50 -2.87 27.47
C ILE A 308 -12.63 -3.52 28.55
N ALA A 309 -12.56 -2.91 29.74
CA ALA A 309 -11.81 -3.44 30.86
C ALA A 309 -12.56 -4.59 31.54
N SER A 310 -11.82 -5.45 32.24
CA SER A 310 -12.43 -6.50 33.03
C SER A 310 -13.04 -5.94 34.32
N SER A 311 -14.20 -6.46 34.73
CA SER A 311 -14.92 -5.90 35.88
C SER A 311 -14.13 -5.95 37.19
N TYR A 312 -14.20 -4.85 37.96
CA TYR A 312 -13.70 -4.72 39.33
C TYR A 312 -14.28 -5.79 40.26
N ASN A 313 -15.51 -6.25 40.00
CA ASN A 313 -16.17 -7.26 40.83
C ASN A 313 -15.53 -8.65 40.75
N THR A 314 -14.61 -8.86 39.80
CA THR A 314 -13.87 -10.12 39.70
C THR A 314 -12.74 -10.20 40.73
N VAL A 315 -12.50 -11.40 41.28
CA VAL A 315 -11.43 -11.61 42.27
C VAL A 315 -10.07 -11.20 41.72
N LYS A 316 -9.81 -11.43 40.43
CA LYS A 316 -8.53 -11.08 39.81
C LYS A 316 -8.41 -9.57 39.60
N TYR A 317 -9.31 -8.97 38.82
CA TYR A 317 -9.12 -7.58 38.38
C TYR A 317 -9.41 -6.55 39.47
N GLY A 318 -10.36 -6.79 40.37
CA GLY A 318 -10.55 -5.95 41.56
C GLY A 318 -9.26 -5.85 42.39
N ASN A 319 -8.60 -6.98 42.65
CA ASN A 319 -7.30 -6.99 43.35
C ASN A 319 -6.21 -6.27 42.54
N ILE A 320 -6.19 -6.39 41.20
CA ILE A 320 -5.22 -5.67 40.35
C ILE A 320 -5.43 -4.15 40.48
N TYR A 321 -6.68 -3.68 40.36
CA TYR A 321 -7.02 -2.27 40.46
C TYR A 321 -6.72 -1.71 41.86
N ASP A 322 -7.06 -2.44 42.92
CA ASP A 322 -6.74 -2.04 44.30
C ASP A 322 -5.22 -1.95 44.54
N ASN A 323 -4.43 -2.89 44.00
CA ASN A 323 -2.97 -2.84 44.12
C ASN A 323 -2.38 -1.67 43.32
N LEU A 324 -2.88 -1.41 42.12
CA LEU A 324 -2.46 -0.26 41.31
C LEU A 324 -2.74 1.06 42.04
N ALA A 325 -3.95 1.21 42.57
CA ALA A 325 -4.40 2.35 43.35
C ALA A 325 -3.49 2.58 44.57
N ARG A 326 -3.16 1.51 45.30
CA ARG A 326 -2.26 1.56 46.46
C ARG A 326 -0.82 1.95 46.09
N ILE A 327 -0.29 1.39 45.00
CA ILE A 327 1.10 1.64 44.55
C ILE A 327 1.25 3.06 43.99
N ASN A 328 0.24 3.56 43.28
CA ASN A 328 0.28 4.85 42.58
C ASN A 328 -0.47 5.97 43.31
N HIS A 329 -0.96 5.70 44.53
CA HIS A 329 -1.61 6.66 45.42
C HIS A 329 -2.85 7.33 44.80
N PHE A 330 -3.77 6.55 44.24
CA PHE A 330 -5.11 7.00 43.83
C PHE A 330 -6.20 6.11 44.42
N SER A 331 -7.47 6.49 44.29
CA SER A 331 -8.62 5.69 44.75
C SER A 331 -9.37 5.08 43.57
N VAL A 332 -9.77 3.81 43.69
CA VAL A 332 -10.61 3.13 42.68
C VAL A 332 -12.07 3.62 42.69
N THR A 333 -12.50 4.30 43.75
CA THR A 333 -13.88 4.79 43.94
C THR A 333 -14.07 6.24 43.50
N THR A 334 -13.00 6.94 43.11
CA THR A 334 -13.10 8.30 42.58
C THR A 334 -13.66 8.23 41.16
N PRO A 335 -14.68 9.05 40.81
CA PRO A 335 -15.18 9.15 39.44
C PRO A 335 -14.06 9.45 38.44
N TRP A 336 -14.14 8.88 37.24
CA TRP A 336 -13.07 8.97 36.25
C TRP A 336 -12.67 10.41 35.92
N LYS A 337 -13.63 11.32 35.79
CA LYS A 337 -13.38 12.75 35.54
C LYS A 337 -12.47 13.41 36.59
N ASP A 338 -12.60 12.99 37.85
CA ASP A 338 -11.91 13.57 39.01
C ASP A 338 -10.57 12.86 39.31
N LEU A 339 -10.26 11.77 38.60
CA LEU A 339 -8.95 11.10 38.70
C LEU A 339 -7.83 11.97 38.10
N SER A 340 -6.67 11.94 38.74
CA SER A 340 -5.46 12.59 38.22
C SER A 340 -5.00 11.93 36.92
N ASP A 341 -4.35 12.71 36.04
CA ASP A 341 -3.84 12.20 34.76
C ASP A 341 -2.84 11.06 34.92
N LYS A 342 -2.07 11.07 36.02
CA LYS A 342 -1.18 9.97 36.38
C LYS A 342 -1.96 8.69 36.67
N ALA A 343 -3.08 8.77 37.40
CA ALA A 343 -3.93 7.61 37.69
C ALA A 343 -4.59 7.07 36.43
N LYS A 344 -5.12 7.96 35.57
CA LYS A 344 -5.71 7.60 34.27
C LYS A 344 -4.70 6.87 33.39
N LYS A 345 -3.48 7.42 33.26
CA LYS A 345 -2.39 6.82 32.47
C LYS A 345 -1.99 5.43 32.98
N VAL A 346 -1.88 5.26 34.30
CA VAL A 346 -1.54 3.96 34.90
C VAL A 346 -2.63 2.93 34.68
N PHE A 347 -3.91 3.33 34.73
CA PHE A 347 -5.02 2.43 34.47
C PHE A 347 -5.05 1.98 33.00
N LEU A 348 -4.85 2.90 32.05
CA LEU A 348 -4.94 2.61 30.61
C LEU A 348 -3.70 1.91 30.03
N HIS A 349 -2.51 2.28 30.49
CA HIS A 349 -1.24 1.83 29.89
C HIS A 349 -0.36 1.02 30.85
N GLY A 350 -0.82 0.77 32.08
CA GLY A 350 -0.05 0.05 33.08
C GLY A 350 1.13 0.87 33.63
N THR A 351 2.15 0.17 34.13
CA THR A 351 3.36 0.79 34.70
C THR A 351 4.60 0.48 33.86
N GLU A 352 5.65 1.29 33.98
CA GLU A 352 6.93 1.08 33.28
C GLU A 352 7.65 -0.23 33.69
N ALA A 353 7.28 -0.83 34.82
CA ALA A 353 7.86 -2.08 35.29
C ALA A 353 7.29 -3.28 34.51
N LYS A 354 8.15 -4.12 33.93
CA LYS A 354 7.74 -5.34 33.20
C LYS A 354 6.84 -6.29 34.00
N TRP A 355 7.04 -6.34 35.32
CA TRP A 355 6.24 -7.14 36.25
C TRP A 355 5.96 -6.35 37.51
N THR A 356 4.73 -6.42 38.01
CA THR A 356 4.35 -5.81 39.28
C THR A 356 3.92 -6.89 40.26
N ARG A 357 4.59 -6.98 41.41
CA ARG A 357 4.21 -7.89 42.50
C ARG A 357 2.98 -7.34 43.20
N MET A 358 1.86 -8.07 43.13
CA MET A 358 0.58 -7.67 43.71
C MET A 358 0.14 -8.68 44.78
N LEU A 359 -0.54 -8.19 45.82
CA LEU A 359 -1.14 -9.02 46.85
C LEU A 359 -2.60 -9.28 46.50
N PHE A 360 -2.96 -10.54 46.28
CA PHE A 360 -4.33 -10.94 46.01
C PHE A 360 -4.99 -11.49 47.27
N VAL A 361 -6.25 -11.12 47.46
CA VAL A 361 -7.09 -11.57 48.58
C VAL A 361 -8.41 -12.11 48.03
N HIS A 362 -8.72 -13.38 48.34
CA HIS A 362 -10.01 -13.94 47.98
C HIS A 362 -11.13 -13.35 48.87
N PRO A 363 -12.23 -12.82 48.32
CA PRO A 363 -13.23 -12.07 49.09
C PRO A 363 -13.92 -12.91 50.17
N ILE A 364 -14.26 -14.17 49.85
CA ILE A 364 -14.92 -15.11 50.76
C ILE A 364 -13.91 -15.90 51.63
N LYS A 365 -12.98 -16.63 51.01
CA LYS A 365 -12.04 -17.52 51.70
C LYS A 365 -10.94 -16.80 52.50
N LYS A 366 -10.76 -15.49 52.28
CA LYS A 366 -9.72 -14.64 52.89
C LYS A 366 -8.28 -15.13 52.71
N THR A 367 -8.06 -16.10 51.81
CA THR A 367 -6.73 -16.58 51.42
C THR A 367 -5.97 -15.48 50.71
N ARG A 368 -4.68 -15.33 51.07
CA ARG A 368 -3.78 -14.31 50.51
C ARG A 368 -2.63 -14.95 49.76
N TRP A 369 -2.32 -14.46 48.57
CA TRP A 369 -1.14 -14.90 47.81
C TRP A 369 -0.54 -13.71 47.06
N HIS A 370 0.71 -13.85 46.63
CA HIS A 370 1.34 -12.86 45.76
C HIS A 370 1.42 -13.40 44.35
N GLU A 371 1.17 -12.54 43.38
CA GLU A 371 1.32 -12.85 41.96
C GLU A 371 2.08 -11.70 41.28
N TYR A 372 2.84 -12.03 40.24
CA TYR A 372 3.51 -11.05 39.40
C TYR A 372 2.66 -10.84 38.16
N VAL A 373 2.06 -9.66 38.04
CA VAL A 373 1.23 -9.29 36.89
C VAL A 373 2.12 -8.62 35.84
N GLN A 374 2.03 -9.11 34.61
CA GLN A 374 2.68 -8.54 33.43
C GLN A 374 1.73 -7.54 32.75
N TRP A 375 2.25 -6.41 32.31
CA TRP A 375 1.53 -5.37 31.58
C TRP A 375 1.59 -5.57 30.07
#